data_AF-A0A538CP91-F1
#
_entry.id   AF-A0A538CP91-F1
#
_cell.length_a   1.000
_cell.length_b   1.000
_cell.length_c   1.000
_cell.angle_alpha   90.00
_cell.angle_beta   90.00
_cell.angle_gamma   90.00
#
_symmetry.space_group_name_H-M   'P 1'
#
loop_
_entity.id
_entity.type
_entity.pdbx_description
1 polymer ?
#
loop_
_entity_poly.entity_id
_entity_poly.type
_entity_poly.pdbx_seq_one_letter_code
_entity_poly.pdbx_strand_id
1 'polypeptide(L)' 'MPRIIVTADDTSGRVLHSERVTPADFETDHFRAQLAERVAWAVEDADRETVSVAGAPPPPAADTAAGTRAPAHAA' A
#
# COMPACT_ATOMS: atom_id res chain seq x y z
N MET A 1 -2.12 9.76 24.67
CA MET A 1 -1.00 8.98 24.13
C MET A 1 -0.57 9.60 22.81
N PRO A 2 0.66 10.14 22.71
CA PRO A 2 1.25 10.52 21.43
C PRO A 2 1.26 9.39 20.41
N ARG A 3 1.31 9.75 19.12
CA ARG A 3 1.33 8.81 18.00
C ARG A 3 2.31 9.28 16.95
N ILE A 4 3.09 8.34 16.42
CA ILE A 4 3.94 8.51 15.24
C ILE A 4 3.15 7.96 14.05
N ILE A 5 3.05 8.73 12.98
CA ILE A 5 2.38 8.34 11.74
C ILE A 5 3.36 8.59 10.60
N VAL A 6 3.60 7.57 9.78
CA VAL A 6 4.34 7.70 8.51
C VAL A 6 3.34 7.55 7.38
N THR A 7 3.37 8.50 6.45
CA THR A 7 2.47 8.55 5.29
C THR A 7 3.28 8.59 4.00
N ALA A 8 2.72 8.05 2.92
CA ALA A 8 3.24 8.29 1.58
C ALA A 8 3.12 9.78 1.25
N ASP A 9 4.15 10.34 0.62
CA ASP A 9 4.14 11.71 0.11
C ASP A 9 3.51 11.76 -1.29
N ASP A 10 2.25 11.33 -1.36
CA ASP A 10 1.45 11.35 -2.56
C ASP A 10 0.08 12.00 -2.30
N THR A 11 -0.74 12.12 -3.35
CA THR A 11 -2.08 12.68 -3.22
C THR A 11 -3.04 11.80 -2.41
N SER A 12 -2.68 10.54 -2.14
CA SER A 12 -3.48 9.65 -1.31
C SER A 12 -3.26 9.89 0.18
N GLY A 13 -2.07 10.39 0.57
CA GLY A 13 -1.68 10.58 1.97
C GLY A 13 -1.82 9.29 2.79
N ARG A 14 -1.66 8.13 2.13
CA ARG A 14 -1.89 6.81 2.73
C ARG A 14 -1.02 6.65 3.96
N VAL A 15 -1.58 6.11 5.04
CA VAL A 15 -0.83 5.76 6.25
C VAL A 15 -0.14 4.41 6.06
N LEU A 16 1.18 4.39 6.13
CA LEU A 16 2.01 3.18 5.99
C LEU A 16 2.40 2.62 7.36
N HIS A 17 2.56 3.50 8.34
CA HIS A 17 2.86 3.12 9.70
C HIS A 17 2.15 4.03 10.70
N SER A 18 1.75 3.43 11.80
CA SER A 18 1.12 4.14 12.89
C SER A 18 1.46 3.42 14.20
N GLU A 19 2.08 4.13 15.12
CA GLU A 19 2.45 3.57 16.42
C GLU A 19 2.12 4.55 17.54
N ARG A 20 1.48 4.05 18.59
CA ARG A 20 1.24 4.83 19.82
C ARG A 20 2.44 4.68 20.72
N VAL A 21 2.89 5.79 21.27
CA VAL A 21 4.04 5.83 22.18
C VAL A 21 3.69 6.60 23.45
N THR A 22 4.46 6.37 24.50
CA THR A 22 4.40 7.06 25.78
C THR A 22 5.81 7.50 26.17
N PRO A 23 5.95 8.48 27.09
CA PRO A 23 7.28 8.88 27.57
C PRO A 23 8.08 7.71 28.17
N ALA A 24 7.41 6.79 28.86
CA ALA A 24 8.05 5.63 29.51
C ALA A 24 8.72 4.69 28.50
N ASP A 25 8.19 4.57 27.27
CA ASP A 25 8.78 3.72 26.25
C ASP A 25 10.20 4.21 25.87
N PHE A 26 10.46 5.52 25.93
CA PHE A 26 11.75 6.11 25.59
C PHE A 26 12.80 6.03 26.71
N GLU A 27 12.49 5.45 27.86
CA GLU A 27 13.44 5.35 28.98
C GLU A 27 14.57 4.36 28.67
N THR A 28 14.33 3.36 27.82
CA THR A 28 15.32 2.33 27.49
C THR A 28 15.97 2.55 26.13
N ASP A 29 17.28 2.27 26.04
CA ASP A 29 18.01 2.31 24.77
C ASP A 29 17.48 1.27 23.78
N HIS A 30 17.04 0.11 24.29
CA HIS A 30 16.49 -0.97 23.47
C HIS A 30 15.24 -0.52 22.72
N PHE A 31 14.27 0.09 23.41
CA PHE A 31 13.07 0.59 22.74
C PHE A 31 13.41 1.65 21.69
N ARG A 32 14.32 2.58 22.01
CA ARG A 32 14.76 3.63 21.07
C ARG A 32 15.39 3.03 19.80
N ALA A 33 16.22 2.00 19.94
CA ALA A 33 16.80 1.27 18.81
C ALA A 33 15.72 0.57 17.97
N GLN A 34 14.82 -0.19 18.61
CA GLN A 34 13.75 -0.89 17.89
C GLN A 34 12.77 0.07 17.21
N LEU A 35 12.47 1.23 17.82
CA LEU A 35 11.63 2.25 17.21
C LEU A 35 12.30 2.83 15.97
N ALA A 36 13.59 3.16 16.05
CA ALA A 36 14.34 3.68 14.91
C ALA A 36 14.33 2.70 13.73
N GLU A 37 14.49 1.40 13.97
CA GLU A 37 14.39 0.36 12.94
C GLU A 37 13.01 0.33 12.27
N ARG A 38 11.93 0.31 13.07
CA ARG A 38 10.55 0.31 12.53
C ARG A 38 10.25 1.56 11.71
N VAL A 39 10.70 2.72 12.19
CA VAL A 39 10.53 3.99 11.47
C VAL A 39 11.33 3.98 10.17
N ALA A 40 12.56 3.45 10.17
CA ALA A 40 13.38 3.36 8.97
C ALA A 40 12.69 2.52 7.88
N TRP A 41 12.17 1.34 8.22
CA TRP A 41 11.41 0.51 7.27
C TRP A 41 10.16 1.21 6.76
N ALA A 42 9.40 1.86 7.64
CA ALA A 42 8.19 2.58 7.25
C ALA A 42 8.49 3.75 6.29
N VAL A 43 9.62 4.44 6.48
CA VAL A 43 10.06 5.53 5.59
C VAL A 43 10.49 4.97 4.24
N GLU A 44 11.23 3.86 4.20
CA GLU A 44 11.59 3.20 2.94
C GLU A 44 10.34 2.73 2.17
N ASP A 45 9.33 2.20 2.87
CA ASP A 45 8.07 1.79 2.25
C ASP A 45 7.30 3.00 1.68
N ALA A 46 7.25 4.11 2.42
CA ALA A 46 6.62 5.35 1.97
C ALA A 46 7.31 5.93 0.72
N ASP A 47 8.64 5.88 0.65
CA ASP A 47 9.43 6.33 -0.50
C ASP A 47 9.15 5.46 -1.74
N ARG A 48 9.12 4.13 -1.58
CA ARG A 48 8.81 3.19 -2.69
C ARG A 48 7.40 3.39 -3.25
N GLU A 49 6.40 3.74 -2.42
CA GLU A 49 5.02 3.92 -2.88
C GLU A 49 4.87 5.14 -3.81
N THR A 50 5.67 6.20 -3.62
CA THR A 50 5.66 7.38 -4.51
C THR A 50 6.01 7.02 -5.96
N VAL A 51 6.77 5.93 -6.16
CA VAL A 51 7.21 5.43 -7.47
C VAL A 51 6.12 4.59 -8.17
N SER A 52 5.11 4.09 -7.45
CA SER A 52 4.12 3.15 -7.97
C SER A 52 2.96 3.81 -8.74
N VAL A 53 2.72 5.11 -8.58
CA VAL A 53 1.54 5.81 -9.16
C VAL A 53 1.89 6.56 -10.45
N ALA A 54 2.65 5.92 -11.35
CA ALA A 54 2.89 6.43 -12.69
C ALA A 54 2.72 5.33 -13.75
N GLY A 55 1.48 4.82 -13.89
CA GLY A 55 1.03 4.24 -15.15
C GLY A 55 0.54 2.79 -15.10
N ALA A 56 -0.78 2.63 -15.02
CA ALA A 56 -1.54 1.81 -15.97
C ALA A 56 -3.05 1.99 -15.70
N PRO A 57 -3.82 2.61 -16.60
CA PRO A 57 -5.25 2.36 -16.61
C PRO A 57 -5.49 0.86 -16.90
N PRO A 58 -6.47 0.21 -16.26
CA PRO A 58 -6.81 -1.17 -16.59
C PRO A 58 -7.19 -1.24 -18.08
N PRO A 59 -6.77 -2.28 -18.82
CA PRO A 59 -7.23 -2.45 -20.19
C PRO A 59 -8.76 -2.50 -20.19
N PRO A 60 -9.45 -1.82 -21.13
CA PRO A 60 -10.90 -1.91 -21.21
C PRO A 60 -11.26 -3.39 -21.35
N ALA A 61 -12.17 -3.86 -20.48
CA ALA A 61 -12.68 -5.21 -20.51
C ALA A 61 -13.07 -5.54 -21.95
N ALA A 62 -12.34 -6.47 -22.56
CA ALA A 62 -12.70 -6.99 -23.87
C ALA A 62 -14.07 -7.64 -23.69
N ASP A 63 -15.07 -7.01 -24.27
CA ASP A 63 -16.44 -7.50 -24.34
C ASP A 63 -16.40 -8.89 -25.01
N THR A 64 -16.59 -9.94 -24.21
CA THR A 64 -16.68 -11.32 -24.66
C THR A 64 -18.04 -11.52 -25.35
N ALA A 65 -18.26 -10.80 -26.45
CA ALA A 65 -19.48 -10.85 -27.24
C ALA A 65 -19.15 -11.01 -28.72
N ALA A 66 -18.60 -12.17 -29.09
CA ALA A 66 -18.55 -12.58 -30.48
C ALA A 66 -18.71 -14.10 -30.60
N GLY A 67 -19.86 -14.52 -31.12
CA GLY A 67 -19.93 -15.73 -31.92
C GLY A 67 -20.79 -16.86 -31.37
N THR A 68 -22.10 -16.63 -31.32
CA THR A 68 -23.09 -17.71 -31.51
C THR A 68 -22.78 -18.49 -32.79
N ARG A 69 -22.55 -19.81 -32.69
CA ARG A 69 -22.94 -20.74 -33.75
C ARG A 69 -23.37 -22.07 -33.16
N ALA A 70 -24.67 -22.27 -33.12
CA ALA A 70 -25.30 -23.56 -32.85
C ALA A 70 -24.97 -24.54 -33.99
N PRO A 71 -24.70 -25.83 -33.71
CA PRO A 71 -24.74 -26.86 -34.75
C PRO A 71 -26.20 -27.21 -35.06
N ALA A 72 -26.60 -27.06 -36.32
CA ALA A 72 -27.85 -27.59 -36.83
C ALA A 72 -27.72 -29.12 -36.95
N HIS A 73 -28.62 -29.85 -36.28
CA HIS A 73 -28.74 -31.30 -36.40
C HIS A 73 -30.13 -31.66 -36.96
N ALA A 74 -30.13 -32.47 -38.01
CA ALA A 74 -31.18 -33.36 -38.53
C ALA A 74 -32.48 -32.77 -39.10
N ALA A 75 -32.73 -33.03 -40.39
CA ALA A 75 -33.64 -34.08 -40.86
C ALA A 75 -33.39 -34.37 -42.35
#